data_AF-A0A6J7PWX3-F1
#
_entry.id   AF-A0A6J7PWX3-F1
#
_cell.length_a   1.000
_cell.length_b   1.000
_cell.length_c   1.000
_cell.angle_alpha   90.00
_cell.angle_beta   90.00
_cell.angle_gamma   90.00
#
_symmetry.space_group_name_H-M   'P 1'
#
loop_
_entity.id
_entity.type
_entity.pdbx_description
1 polymer ?
#
loop_
_entity_poly.entity_id
_entity_poly.type
_entity_poly.pdbx_seq_one_letter_code
_entity_poly.pdbx_strand_id
1 'polypeptide(L)'
;MAVRSDVINAGDQAIELSEESAQGWLGALNDIRLALGVRLNVENRTYEQLEILAPDDPMRAVFAVYTWLGWLQSGLIDALFLDIGSNS
;
A
#
# COMPACT_ATOMS: atom_id res chain seq x y z
N MET A 1 17.83 28.29 -2.96
CA MET A 1 16.67 27.68 -3.66
C MET A 1 16.01 26.72 -2.70
N ALA A 2 14.76 26.97 -2.30
CA ALA A 2 13.99 26.05 -1.47
C ALA A 2 13.10 25.22 -2.39
N VAL A 3 13.31 23.90 -2.42
CA VAL A 3 12.37 22.97 -3.03
C VAL A 3 11.20 22.88 -2.07
N ARG A 4 10.08 23.51 -2.42
CA ARG A 4 8.83 23.37 -1.69
C ARG A 4 8.23 22.02 -2.11
N SER A 5 8.35 21.05 -1.21
CA SER A 5 7.67 19.77 -1.36
C SER A 5 6.20 20.00 -0.98
N ASP A 6 5.32 20.02 -1.98
CA ASP A 6 3.86 19.94 -1.77
C ASP A 6 3.46 18.48 -1.47
N VAL A 7 4.18 17.84 -0.54
CA VAL A 7 3.68 16.60 0.05
C VAL A 7 2.49 17.00 0.90
N ILE A 8 1.31 16.64 0.41
CA ILE A 8 0.04 16.82 1.09
C ILE A 8 0.11 15.96 2.35
N ASN A 9 0.46 16.57 3.48
CA ASN A 9 0.35 15.93 4.78
C ASN A 9 -1.10 16.12 5.22
N ALA A 10 -1.91 15.07 5.15
CA ALA A 10 -3.28 15.12 5.64
C ALA A 10 -3.37 15.33 7.17
N GLY A 11 -2.24 15.33 7.88
CA GLY A 11 -2.22 15.41 9.34
C GLY A 11 -3.06 14.29 9.94
N ASP A 12 -3.77 14.61 11.02
CA ASP A 12 -4.74 13.72 11.69
C ASP A 12 -6.14 13.80 11.05
N GLN A 13 -6.30 14.47 9.90
CA GLN A 13 -7.59 14.56 9.22
C GLN A 13 -7.83 13.33 8.34
N ALA A 14 -9.03 12.75 8.50
CA ALA A 14 -9.51 11.70 7.64
C ALA A 14 -9.58 12.19 6.19
N ILE A 15 -9.05 11.39 5.26
CA ILE A 15 -9.16 11.64 3.83
C ILE A 15 -10.48 11.01 3.37
N GLU A 16 -11.41 11.83 2.88
CA GLU A 16 -12.63 11.37 2.24
C GLU A 16 -12.35 11.09 0.75
N LEU A 17 -12.77 9.92 0.28
CA LEU A 17 -12.69 9.51 -1.12
C LEU A 17 -14.09 9.18 -1.63
N SER A 18 -14.39 9.59 -2.87
CA SER A 18 -15.55 9.02 -3.56
C SER A 18 -15.32 7.55 -3.88
N GLU A 19 -16.39 6.78 -4.08
CA GLU A 19 -16.29 5.36 -4.46
C GLU A 19 -15.43 5.17 -5.72
N GLU A 20 -15.64 5.99 -6.76
CA GLU A 20 -14.84 5.98 -7.99
C GLU A 20 -13.35 6.23 -7.71
N SER A 21 -13.04 7.23 -6.87
CA SER A 21 -11.65 7.54 -6.50
C SER A 21 -11.02 6.40 -5.71
N ALA A 22 -11.75 5.80 -4.78
CA ALA A 22 -11.31 4.68 -3.97
C ALA A 22 -11.02 3.43 -4.84
N GLN A 23 -11.88 3.13 -5.82
CA GLN A 23 -11.63 2.05 -6.80
C GLN A 23 -10.37 2.34 -7.64
N GLY A 24 -10.17 3.58 -8.08
CA GLY A 24 -8.94 4.00 -8.77
C GLY A 24 -7.69 3.81 -7.91
N TRP A 25 -7.75 4.19 -6.63
CA TRP A 25 -6.67 3.96 -5.66
C TRP A 25 -6.40 2.48 -5.42
N LEU A 26 -7.43 1.63 -5.32
CA LEU A 26 -7.25 0.18 -5.21
C LEU A 26 -6.48 -0.40 -6.40
N GLY A 27 -6.82 0.01 -7.62
CA GLY A 27 -6.10 -0.40 -8.83
C GLY A 27 -4.63 0.03 -8.80
N ALA A 28 -4.36 1.31 -8.51
CA ALA A 28 -3.01 1.84 -8.44
C ALA A 28 -2.15 1.15 -7.36
N LEU A 29 -2.72 0.93 -6.16
CA LEU A 29 -2.04 0.23 -5.07
C LEU A 29 -1.73 -1.23 -5.44
N ASN A 30 -2.68 -1.91 -6.11
CA ASN A 30 -2.49 -3.27 -6.59
C ASN A 30 -1.36 -3.36 -7.62
N ASP A 31 -1.31 -2.46 -8.59
CA ASP A 31 -0.28 -2.46 -9.64
C ASP A 31 1.12 -2.24 -9.05
N ILE A 32 1.26 -1.32 -8.10
CA ILE A 32 2.52 -1.12 -7.38
C ILE A 32 2.89 -2.37 -6.60
N ARG A 33 1.93 -2.98 -5.88
CA ARG A 33 2.17 -4.19 -5.11
C ARG A 33 2.62 -5.35 -5.99
N LEU A 34 2.01 -5.54 -7.16
CA LEU A 34 2.43 -6.55 -8.14
C LEU A 34 3.86 -6.29 -8.64
N ALA A 35 4.19 -5.06 -9.01
CA ALA A 35 5.54 -4.71 -9.45
C ALA A 35 6.60 -4.97 -8.35
N LEU A 36 6.28 -4.64 -7.10
CA LEU A 36 7.15 -4.95 -5.97
C LEU A 36 7.25 -6.45 -5.70
N GLY A 37 6.15 -7.21 -5.86
CA GLY A 37 6.12 -8.66 -5.73
C GLY A 37 7.05 -9.35 -6.73
N VAL A 38 7.05 -8.90 -7.99
CA VAL A 38 8.01 -9.38 -9.01
C VAL A 38 9.44 -9.08 -8.59
N ARG A 39 9.72 -7.86 -8.13
CA ARG A 39 11.06 -7.47 -7.67
C ARG A 39 11.55 -8.29 -6.47
N LEU A 40 10.64 -8.62 -5.55
CA LEU A 40 10.90 -9.47 -4.39
C LEU A 40 10.97 -10.97 -4.74
N ASN A 41 10.59 -11.34 -5.96
CA ASN A 41 10.50 -12.72 -6.42
C ASN A 41 9.64 -13.59 -5.49
N VAL A 42 8.46 -13.07 -5.10
CA VAL A 42 7.55 -13.71 -4.13
C VAL A 42 7.02 -15.08 -4.58
N GLU A 43 7.08 -15.38 -5.88
CA GLU A 43 6.72 -16.71 -6.41
C GLU A 43 7.72 -17.79 -5.99
N ASN A 44 8.97 -17.40 -5.72
CA ASN A 44 10.07 -18.30 -5.39
C ASN A 44 10.61 -18.10 -3.97
N ARG A 45 10.04 -17.16 -3.21
CA ARG A 45 10.43 -16.85 -1.83
C ARG A 45 9.21 -16.86 -0.93
N THR A 46 9.33 -17.53 0.22
CA THR A 46 8.27 -17.50 1.22
C THR A 46 8.29 -16.19 1.99
N TYR A 47 7.19 -15.88 2.67
CA TYR A 47 7.08 -14.69 3.50
C TYR A 47 8.13 -14.70 4.63
N GLU A 48 8.33 -15.84 5.28
CA GLU A 48 9.31 -16.01 6.37
C GLU A 48 10.74 -15.77 5.88
N GLN A 49 11.06 -16.19 4.65
CA GLN A 49 12.36 -15.92 4.04
C GLN A 49 12.61 -14.43 3.79
N LEU A 50 11.55 -13.68 3.46
CA LEU A 50 11.62 -12.22 3.26
C LEU A 50 11.65 -11.45 4.58
N GLU A 51 11.03 -11.99 5.63
CA GLU A 51 11.00 -11.36 6.96
C GLU A 51 12.38 -11.37 7.64
N ILE A 52 13.19 -12.40 7.39
CA ILE A 52 14.52 -12.57 7.99
C ILE A 52 15.66 -12.00 7.12
N LEU A 53 15.35 -11.17 6.13
CA LEU A 53 16.37 -10.51 5.31
C LEU A 53 17.37 -9.73 6.19
N ALA A 54 18.64 -9.79 5.81
CA ALA A 54 19.70 -9.10 6.53
C ALA A 54 19.42 -7.59 6.62
N PRO A 55 19.83 -6.90 7.70
CA PRO A 55 19.51 -5.48 7.87
C PRO A 55 20.00 -4.55 6.76
N ASP A 56 21.09 -4.93 6.09
CA ASP A 56 21.72 -4.25 4.97
C ASP A 56 21.25 -4.74 3.60
N ASP A 57 20.37 -5.75 3.55
CA ASP A 57 19.79 -6.22 2.29
C ASP A 57 18.87 -5.13 1.69
N PRO A 58 19.14 -4.65 0.46
CA PRO A 58 18.30 -3.63 -0.17
C PRO A 58 16.85 -4.08 -0.39
N MET A 59 16.57 -5.38 -0.46
CA MET A 59 15.22 -5.93 -0.59
C MET A 59 14.41 -5.81 0.70
N ARG A 60 15.05 -5.61 1.86
CA ARG A 60 14.34 -5.43 3.14
C ARG A 60 13.45 -4.19 3.11
N ALA A 61 13.93 -3.09 2.55
CA ALA A 61 13.14 -1.88 2.38
C ALA A 61 11.97 -2.09 1.39
N VAL A 62 12.23 -2.83 0.30
CA VAL A 62 11.21 -3.17 -0.69
C VAL A 62 10.10 -4.03 -0.06
N PHE A 63 10.48 -5.01 0.75
CA PHE A 63 9.56 -5.88 1.47
C PHE A 63 8.72 -5.09 2.48
N ALA A 64 9.32 -4.17 3.23
CA ALA A 64 8.59 -3.30 4.16
C ALA A 64 7.50 -2.48 3.45
N VAL A 65 7.83 -1.87 2.29
CA VAL A 65 6.84 -1.13 1.49
C VAL A 65 5.77 -2.05 0.94
N TYR A 66 6.14 -3.21 0.39
CA TYR A 66 5.19 -4.20 -0.12
C TYR A 66 4.17 -4.63 0.96
N THR A 67 4.64 -4.93 2.17
CA THR A 67 3.79 -5.32 3.30
C THR A 67 2.89 -4.17 3.76
N TRP A 68 3.45 -2.95 3.87
CA TRP A 68 2.67 -1.77 4.23
C TRP A 68 1.56 -1.47 3.21
N LEU A 69 1.84 -1.58 1.91
CA LEU A 69 0.83 -1.43 0.86
C LEU A 69 -0.28 -2.48 0.97
N GLY A 70 0.06 -3.71 1.37
CA GLY A 70 -0.93 -4.75 1.63
C GLY A 70 -1.89 -4.36 2.74
N TRP A 71 -1.38 -3.85 3.86
CA TRP A 71 -2.21 -3.33 4.95
C TRP A 71 -3.07 -2.14 4.50
N LEU A 72 -2.49 -1.18 3.77
CA LEU A 72 -3.20 0.00 3.29
C LEU A 72 -4.35 -0.38 2.34
N GLN A 73 -4.08 -1.29 1.39
CA GLN A 73 -5.08 -1.79 0.46
C GLN A 73 -6.22 -2.51 1.19
N SER A 74 -5.91 -3.34 2.20
CA SER A 74 -6.94 -3.96 3.05
C SER A 74 -7.81 -2.92 3.76
N GLY A 75 -7.21 -1.88 4.35
CA GLY A 75 -7.97 -0.81 5.01
C GLY A 75 -8.92 -0.06 4.05
N LEU A 76 -8.49 0.16 2.81
CA LEU A 76 -9.34 0.80 1.80
C LEU A 76 -10.49 -0.12 1.34
N ILE A 77 -10.24 -1.43 1.23
CA ILE A 77 -11.27 -2.44 0.95
C ILE A 77 -12.31 -2.47 2.08
N ASP A 78 -11.87 -2.49 3.34
CA ASP A 78 -12.75 -2.50 4.50
C ASP A 78 -13.62 -1.24 4.55
N ALA A 79 -13.04 -0.06 4.28
CA ALA A 79 -13.77 1.20 4.21
C ALA A 79 -14.89 1.18 3.15
N LEU A 80 -14.61 0.62 1.96
CA LEU A 80 -15.62 0.48 0.89
C LEU A 80 -16.73 -0.50 1.27
N PHE A 81 -16.40 -1.63 1.89
CA PHE A 81 -17.41 -2.59 2.34
C PHE A 81 -18.31 -2.01 3.45
N LEU A 82 -17.75 -1.23 4.37
CA LEU A 82 -18.53 -0.57 5.42
C LEU A 82 -19.51 0.47 4.83
N ASP A 83 -19.09 1.24 3.82
CA ASP A 83 -19.97 2.20 3.14
C ASP A 83 -21.16 1.51 2.46
N ILE A 84 -20.92 0.42 1.73
CA ILE A 84 -21.97 -0.38 1.08
C ILE A 84 -22.98 -0.93 2.10
N GLY A 85 -22.49 -1.39 3.25
CA GLY A 85 -23.34 -1.90 4.35
C GLY A 85 -24.16 -0.83 5.07
N SER A 86 -23.76 0.45 4.97
CA SER A 86 -24.48 1.59 5.55
C SER A 86 -25.59 2.15 4.65
N ASN A 87 -25.50 1.91 3.34
CA ASN A 87 -26.41 2.41 2.31
C ASN A 87 -27.48 1.36 1.88
N SER A 88 -27.57 0.25 2.61
CA SER A 88 -28.53 -0.86 2.41
C SER A 88 -29.48 -0.98 3.61
#